data_AF-A0A1Y3AMY2-F1
#
_entry.id   AF-A0A1Y3AMY2-F1
#
_cell.length_a   1.000
_cell.length_b   1.000
_cell.length_c   1.000
_cell.angle_alpha   90.00
_cell.angle_beta   90.00
_cell.angle_gamma   90.00
#
_symmetry.space_group_name_H-M   'P 1'
#
loop_
_entity.id
_entity.type
_entity.pdbx_description
1 polymer ?
#
loop_
_entity_poly.entity_id
_entity_poly.type
_entity_poly.pdbx_seq_one_letter_code
_entity_poly.pdbx_strand_id
1 'polypeptide(L)'
;MKPYLQWSYAFDKPSIFIETKSIVTSMMAFIAAKYRKYLIKKCILTMMNPRNGVNIKLLESEVAPSVTKTGKMEQIPLIDLIDELTKNSEQFGDETSLWWSQVIRIGFYWLTGNGRKAIEIKGRFPSSLRNNLLALSLMFASCLKKYVSVEKHPRRWNSIKQFVHFLQLLDRASYELRKSFEANSNSINGDPCDDCHVQLVEAFQLLALDWILSSRVRLWQHFQTLSNQQEQHNNKQSQLSTIRNYSISAFGQDLKVLRYLSQSMMSSARTKLYYYEGVYRLISGANPFETQLQFGRALRKRHCGHRSQKLICSPGSQDESPSSLSDIDDYARSLQMSATYMPDQYFISTGERRGLIQEVNSIRNQYGSFKRLIVS
;
A
#
# COMPACT_ATOMS: atom_id res chain seq x y z
N MET A 1 -47.72 -24.91 -24.48
CA MET A 1 -46.70 -23.86 -24.24
C MET A 1 -45.45 -24.53 -23.67
N LYS A 2 -44.36 -24.56 -24.43
CA LYS A 2 -43.04 -24.99 -23.89
C LYS A 2 -42.50 -23.85 -23.03
N PRO A 3 -42.06 -24.08 -21.77
CA PRO A 3 -41.47 -23.02 -20.97
C PRO A 3 -40.08 -22.70 -21.52
N TYR A 4 -40.00 -21.64 -22.33
CA TYR A 4 -38.73 -21.04 -22.75
C TYR A 4 -38.11 -20.27 -21.57
N LEU A 5 -37.53 -20.92 -20.56
CA LEU A 5 -36.89 -20.20 -19.44
C LEU A 5 -35.84 -21.04 -18.69
N GLN A 6 -35.00 -21.82 -19.40
CA GLN A 6 -33.72 -22.27 -18.84
C GLN A 6 -32.60 -21.41 -19.42
N TRP A 7 -32.50 -20.17 -18.91
CA TRP A 7 -31.34 -19.32 -19.14
C TRP A 7 -30.26 -19.70 -18.13
N SER A 8 -29.15 -20.26 -18.61
CA SER A 8 -27.95 -20.50 -17.81
C SER A 8 -26.87 -19.50 -18.21
N TYR A 9 -26.51 -18.61 -17.29
CA TYR A 9 -25.31 -17.79 -17.45
C TYR A 9 -24.11 -18.67 -17.09
N ALA A 10 -23.39 -19.16 -18.11
CA ALA A 10 -22.06 -19.71 -17.90
C ALA A 10 -21.16 -18.57 -17.42
N PHE A 11 -20.63 -18.67 -16.20
CA PHE A 11 -19.61 -17.74 -15.73
C PHE A 11 -18.26 -18.09 -16.36
N ASP A 12 -17.45 -17.05 -16.58
CA ASP A 12 -16.00 -17.21 -16.73
C ASP A 12 -15.41 -17.94 -15.52
N LYS A 13 -14.15 -18.38 -15.65
CA LYS A 13 -13.35 -19.04 -14.59
C LYS A 13 -13.65 -18.45 -13.19
N PRO A 14 -13.77 -19.28 -12.14
CA PRO A 14 -14.13 -18.83 -10.79
C PRO A 14 -13.25 -17.66 -10.34
N SER A 15 -13.88 -16.55 -9.96
CA SER A 15 -13.17 -15.35 -9.53
C SER A 15 -12.84 -15.41 -8.04
N ILE A 16 -11.62 -15.02 -7.68
CA ILE A 16 -11.22 -14.90 -6.28
C ILE A 16 -11.88 -13.71 -5.56
N PHE A 17 -12.58 -12.84 -6.30
CA PHE A 17 -13.14 -11.58 -5.81
C PHE A 17 -14.64 -11.64 -5.49
N ILE A 18 -15.35 -12.63 -6.02
CA ILE A 18 -16.81 -12.72 -5.97
C ILE A 18 -17.20 -14.16 -5.72
N GLU A 19 -18.07 -14.38 -4.76
CA GLU A 19 -18.72 -15.67 -4.56
C GLU A 19 -19.99 -15.76 -5.41
N THR A 20 -19.97 -16.62 -6.41
CA THR A 20 -21.15 -16.95 -7.22
C THR A 20 -21.47 -18.41 -7.09
N LYS A 21 -22.73 -18.74 -6.80
CA LYS A 21 -23.24 -20.11 -6.88
C LYS A 21 -23.07 -20.61 -8.33
N SER A 22 -22.76 -21.90 -8.49
CA SER A 22 -22.41 -22.53 -9.77
C SER A 22 -23.48 -22.39 -10.87
N ILE A 23 -24.74 -22.15 -10.49
CA ILE A 23 -25.83 -21.82 -11.40
C ILE A 23 -26.50 -20.57 -10.86
N VAL A 24 -26.42 -19.47 -11.61
CA VAL A 24 -27.19 -18.27 -11.34
C VAL A 24 -28.43 -18.28 -12.22
N THR A 25 -29.57 -18.59 -11.62
CA THR A 25 -30.88 -18.59 -12.28
C THR A 25 -31.49 -17.18 -12.40
N SER A 26 -30.93 -16.19 -11.70
CA SER A 26 -31.42 -14.81 -11.67
C SER A 26 -30.48 -13.86 -12.41
N MET A 27 -30.97 -13.21 -13.47
CA MET A 27 -30.23 -12.17 -14.20
C MET A 27 -29.75 -11.05 -13.27
N MET A 28 -30.53 -10.69 -12.24
CA MET A 28 -30.13 -9.66 -11.27
C MET A 28 -28.92 -10.08 -10.44
N ALA A 29 -28.84 -11.35 -10.02
CA ALA A 29 -27.67 -11.84 -9.29
C ALA A 29 -26.41 -11.88 -10.17
N PHE A 30 -26.56 -12.17 -11.47
CA PHE A 30 -25.47 -12.14 -12.43
C PHE A 30 -24.94 -10.71 -12.65
N ILE A 31 -25.84 -9.76 -12.87
CA ILE A 31 -25.49 -8.33 -13.06
C ILE A 31 -24.86 -7.78 -11.78
N ALA A 32 -25.42 -8.09 -10.60
CA ALA A 32 -24.88 -7.65 -9.33
C ALA A 32 -23.46 -8.19 -9.07
N ALA A 33 -23.19 -9.45 -9.40
CA ALA A 33 -21.84 -10.01 -9.35
C ALA A 33 -20.86 -9.21 -10.23
N LYS A 34 -21.22 -8.97 -11.51
CA LYS A 34 -20.39 -8.15 -12.42
C LYS A 34 -20.18 -6.73 -11.89
N TYR A 35 -21.22 -6.12 -11.30
CA TYR A 35 -21.15 -4.79 -10.69
C TYR A 35 -20.19 -4.76 -9.50
N ARG A 36 -20.24 -5.75 -8.59
CA ARG A 36 -19.25 -5.88 -7.51
C ARG A 36 -17.82 -6.03 -8.02
N LYS A 37 -17.61 -6.81 -9.09
CA LYS A 37 -16.28 -6.94 -9.75
C LYS A 37 -15.77 -5.57 -10.20
N TYR A 38 -16.66 -4.83 -10.86
CA TYR A 38 -16.39 -3.48 -11.34
C TYR A 38 -16.04 -2.53 -10.20
N LEU A 39 -16.81 -2.53 -9.11
CA LEU A 39 -16.54 -1.69 -7.95
C LEU A 39 -15.21 -2.03 -7.29
N ILE A 40 -14.89 -3.31 -7.08
CA ILE A 40 -13.60 -3.76 -6.55
C ILE A 40 -12.46 -3.22 -7.41
N LYS A 41 -12.55 -3.43 -8.73
CA LYS A 41 -11.55 -2.96 -9.71
C LYS A 41 -11.40 -1.45 -9.67
N LYS A 42 -12.51 -0.72 -9.71
CA LYS A 42 -12.50 0.75 -9.71
C LYS A 42 -11.86 1.29 -8.43
N CYS A 43 -12.20 0.72 -7.27
CA CYS A 43 -11.66 1.18 -6.00
C CYS A 43 -10.14 0.96 -5.89
N ILE A 44 -9.67 -0.27 -6.10
CA ILE A 44 -8.24 -0.58 -5.93
C ILE A 44 -7.37 0.13 -6.97
N LEU A 45 -7.79 0.20 -8.23
CA LEU A 45 -7.03 0.90 -9.27
C LEU A 45 -7.01 2.41 -9.03
N THR A 46 -8.08 3.00 -8.47
CA THR A 46 -8.08 4.41 -8.07
C THR A 46 -7.09 4.67 -6.93
N MET A 47 -7.01 3.77 -5.94
CA MET A 47 -6.04 3.89 -4.85
C MET A 47 -4.60 3.83 -5.35
N MET A 48 -4.32 3.02 -6.37
CA MET A 48 -2.99 2.91 -6.96
C MET A 48 -2.70 4.04 -7.96
N ASN A 49 -3.71 4.54 -8.68
CA ASN A 49 -3.57 5.63 -9.64
C ASN A 49 -4.87 6.47 -9.74
N PRO A 50 -4.94 7.67 -9.16
CA PRO A 50 -6.13 8.50 -9.14
C PRO A 50 -6.45 9.22 -10.45
N ARG A 51 -5.66 9.03 -11.52
CA ARG A 51 -5.99 9.56 -12.86
C ARG A 51 -7.33 9.01 -13.41
N ASN A 52 -7.98 8.09 -12.70
CA ASN A 52 -9.25 7.44 -13.04
C ASN A 52 -10.54 8.24 -12.69
N GLY A 53 -10.45 9.53 -12.35
CA GLY A 53 -11.62 10.41 -12.19
C GLY A 53 -12.40 10.27 -10.88
N VAL A 54 -11.81 9.65 -9.85
CA VAL A 54 -12.42 9.48 -8.52
C VAL A 54 -11.57 10.24 -7.49
N ASN A 55 -12.23 10.99 -6.60
CA ASN A 55 -11.54 11.82 -5.63
C ASN A 55 -11.13 11.00 -4.38
N ILE A 56 -9.89 11.14 -3.93
CA ILE A 56 -9.38 10.44 -2.72
C ILE A 56 -9.71 11.24 -1.42
N LYS A 57 -10.19 12.49 -1.52
CA LYS A 57 -10.47 13.33 -0.34
C LYS A 57 -11.55 12.72 0.54
N LEU A 58 -11.31 12.73 1.85
CA LEU A 58 -12.33 12.58 2.88
C LEU A 58 -13.24 13.81 2.85
N LEU A 59 -14.56 13.62 2.92
CA LEU A 59 -15.53 14.68 3.21
C LEU A 59 -15.26 15.23 4.61
N GLU A 60 -14.37 16.20 4.74
CA GLU A 60 -14.23 17.05 5.94
C GLU A 60 -14.78 18.46 5.71
N SER A 61 -15.60 18.66 4.66
CA SER A 61 -16.33 19.91 4.48
C SER A 61 -17.82 19.62 4.61
N GLU A 62 -18.43 20.06 5.71
CA GLU A 62 -19.88 20.22 5.89
C GLU A 62 -20.39 21.37 5.00
N VAL A 63 -20.12 21.28 3.70
CA VAL A 63 -20.72 22.17 2.71
C VAL A 63 -21.45 21.27 1.75
N ALA A 64 -22.78 21.40 1.76
CA ALA A 64 -23.70 20.73 0.85
C ALA A 64 -23.16 20.80 -0.60
N PRO A 65 -23.42 19.79 -1.45
CA PRO A 65 -22.98 19.81 -2.83
C PRO A 65 -23.59 21.02 -3.55
N SER A 66 -22.82 22.10 -3.66
CA SER A 66 -23.18 23.24 -4.47
C SER A 66 -22.79 22.91 -5.91
N VAL A 67 -23.81 22.74 -6.75
CA VAL A 67 -23.69 22.56 -8.20
C VAL A 67 -22.71 23.58 -8.77
N THR A 68 -21.51 23.16 -9.14
CA THR A 68 -20.59 24.02 -9.87
C THR A 68 -21.15 24.23 -11.27
N LYS A 69 -21.49 25.47 -11.62
CA LYS A 69 -21.98 25.93 -12.94
C LYS A 69 -20.94 25.82 -14.07
N THR A 70 -20.03 24.86 -13.99
CA THR A 70 -19.06 24.54 -15.04
C THR A 70 -19.19 23.05 -15.29
N GLY A 71 -19.42 22.61 -16.53
CA GLY A 71 -19.67 21.20 -16.93
C GLY A 71 -18.55 20.19 -16.65
N LYS A 72 -17.95 20.22 -15.45
CA LYS A 72 -17.06 19.22 -14.88
C LYS A 72 -17.92 18.22 -14.14
N MET A 73 -17.88 16.95 -14.54
CA MET A 73 -18.55 15.85 -13.84
C MET A 73 -18.21 15.90 -12.35
N GLU A 74 -19.23 15.86 -11.49
CA GLU A 74 -19.04 15.70 -10.05
C GLU A 74 -18.23 14.42 -9.79
N GLN A 75 -17.08 14.56 -9.14
CA GLN A 75 -16.22 13.43 -8.82
C GLN A 75 -16.79 12.72 -7.59
N ILE A 76 -17.20 11.46 -7.78
CA ILE A 76 -17.63 10.59 -6.67
C ILE A 76 -16.41 10.35 -5.76
N PRO A 77 -16.53 10.52 -4.43
CA PRO A 77 -15.44 10.23 -3.52
C PRO A 77 -15.25 8.72 -3.39
N LEU A 78 -14.00 8.27 -3.27
CA LEU A 78 -13.66 6.85 -3.24
C LEU A 78 -14.34 6.10 -2.08
N ILE A 79 -14.57 6.76 -0.95
CA ILE A 79 -15.23 6.15 0.21
C ILE A 79 -16.68 5.73 -0.12
N ASP A 80 -17.40 6.51 -0.93
CA ASP A 80 -18.78 6.19 -1.32
C ASP A 80 -18.84 4.96 -2.22
N LEU A 81 -17.84 4.79 -3.10
CA LEU A 81 -17.72 3.58 -3.93
C LEU A 81 -17.41 2.33 -3.08
N ILE A 82 -16.60 2.48 -2.03
CA ILE A 82 -16.32 1.40 -1.08
C ILE A 82 -17.59 1.04 -0.30
N ASP A 83 -18.35 2.04 0.14
CA ASP A 83 -19.59 1.84 0.89
C ASP A 83 -20.68 1.20 0.02
N GLU A 84 -20.77 1.57 -1.26
CA GLU A 84 -21.64 0.93 -2.24
C GLU A 84 -21.26 -0.54 -2.47
N LEU A 85 -19.96 -0.84 -2.58
CA LEU A 85 -19.48 -2.21 -2.66
C LEU A 85 -19.88 -3.02 -1.43
N THR A 86 -19.66 -2.50 -0.22
CA THR A 86 -20.04 -3.17 1.02
C THR A 86 -21.54 -3.46 1.08
N LYS A 87 -22.39 -2.47 0.79
CA LYS A 87 -23.85 -2.63 0.78
C LYS A 87 -24.31 -3.68 -0.24
N ASN A 88 -23.75 -3.64 -1.45
CA ASN A 88 -24.11 -4.61 -2.49
C ASN A 88 -23.65 -6.03 -2.11
N SER A 89 -22.47 -6.18 -1.51
CA SER A 89 -21.97 -7.47 -1.01
C SER A 89 -22.88 -8.06 0.07
N GLU A 90 -23.34 -7.24 1.01
CA GLU A 90 -24.27 -7.65 2.08
C GLU A 90 -25.65 -8.04 1.52
N GLN A 91 -26.19 -7.24 0.60
CA GLN A 91 -27.50 -7.49 -0.02
C GLN A 91 -27.56 -8.85 -0.72
N PHE A 92 -26.47 -9.28 -1.35
CA PHE A 92 -26.39 -10.54 -2.08
C PHE A 92 -25.73 -11.68 -1.28
N GLY A 93 -25.38 -11.46 -0.02
CA GLY A 93 -24.77 -12.47 0.85
C GLY A 93 -23.42 -13.00 0.36
N ASP A 94 -22.65 -12.16 -0.33
CA ASP A 94 -21.37 -12.52 -0.94
C ASP A 94 -20.23 -12.21 0.03
N GLU A 95 -19.93 -13.15 0.93
CA GLU A 95 -18.89 -13.01 1.97
C GLU A 95 -17.51 -12.71 1.38
N THR A 96 -17.23 -13.25 0.20
CA THR A 96 -15.96 -13.04 -0.52
C THR A 96 -15.81 -11.57 -0.92
N SER A 97 -16.78 -11.01 -1.64
CA SER A 97 -16.74 -9.60 -2.06
C SER A 97 -16.79 -8.64 -0.87
N LEU A 98 -17.51 -9.01 0.20
CA LEU A 98 -17.57 -8.25 1.45
C LEU A 98 -16.17 -8.15 2.08
N TRP A 99 -15.42 -9.25 2.14
CA TRP A 99 -14.06 -9.26 2.65
C TRP A 99 -13.12 -8.37 1.82
N TRP A 100 -13.21 -8.43 0.49
CA TRP A 100 -12.42 -7.54 -0.38
C TRP A 100 -12.77 -6.06 -0.18
N SER A 101 -14.05 -5.73 0.05
CA SER A 101 -14.47 -4.37 0.38
C SER A 101 -13.78 -3.86 1.66
N GLN A 102 -13.64 -4.72 2.67
CA GLN A 102 -12.96 -4.39 3.93
C GLN A 102 -11.44 -4.21 3.73
N VAL A 103 -10.80 -5.06 2.92
CA VAL A 103 -9.38 -4.91 2.55
C VAL A 103 -9.14 -3.56 1.87
N ILE A 104 -9.97 -3.19 0.90
CA ILE A 104 -9.91 -1.89 0.21
C ILE A 104 -10.11 -0.76 1.22
N ARG A 105 -11.10 -0.87 2.12
CA ARG A 105 -11.40 0.15 3.14
C ARG A 105 -10.25 0.34 4.12
N ILE A 106 -9.61 -0.74 4.56
CA ILE A 106 -8.38 -0.69 5.38
C ILE A 106 -7.27 0.06 4.63
N GLY A 107 -7.06 -0.28 3.35
CA GLY A 107 -6.06 0.39 2.53
C GLY A 107 -6.36 1.87 2.31
N PHE A 108 -7.62 2.24 2.08
CA PHE A 108 -8.07 3.62 1.98
C PHE A 108 -7.77 4.42 3.26
N TYR A 109 -8.07 3.86 4.44
CA TYR A 109 -7.79 4.53 5.70
C TYR A 109 -6.30 4.69 5.97
N TRP A 110 -5.46 3.74 5.57
CA TRP A 110 -4.01 3.94 5.64
C TRP A 110 -3.49 4.97 4.64
N LEU A 111 -4.03 4.97 3.42
CA LEU A 111 -3.67 5.93 2.38
C LEU A 111 -4.02 7.37 2.77
N THR A 112 -5.13 7.56 3.47
CA THR A 112 -5.61 8.86 3.97
C THR A 112 -5.08 9.24 5.36
N GLY A 113 -4.18 8.43 5.93
CA GLY A 113 -3.58 8.71 7.26
C GLY A 113 -4.50 8.42 8.45
N ASN A 114 -5.70 7.87 8.25
CA ASN A 114 -6.65 7.52 9.31
C ASN A 114 -6.43 6.10 9.86
N GLY A 115 -5.21 5.83 10.36
CA GLY A 115 -4.81 4.49 10.83
C GLY A 115 -5.68 3.91 11.95
N ARG A 116 -6.32 4.75 12.77
CA ARG A 116 -7.25 4.30 13.83
C ARG A 116 -8.46 3.56 13.26
N LYS A 117 -9.14 4.18 12.28
CA LYS A 117 -10.27 3.54 11.57
C LYS A 117 -9.84 2.25 10.87
N ALA A 118 -8.63 2.20 10.31
CA ALA A 118 -8.09 0.98 9.71
C ALA A 118 -7.97 -0.18 10.71
N ILE A 119 -7.56 0.11 11.95
CA ILE A 119 -7.41 -0.90 13.02
C ILE A 119 -8.78 -1.42 13.50
N GLU A 120 -9.78 -0.55 13.59
CA GLU A 120 -11.13 -0.88 14.06
C GLU A 120 -11.88 -1.86 13.15
N ILE A 121 -11.59 -1.86 11.85
CA ILE A 121 -12.22 -2.79 10.90
C ILE A 121 -11.85 -4.23 11.29
N LYS A 122 -12.84 -4.99 11.75
CA LYS A 122 -12.74 -6.43 11.99
C LYS A 122 -13.51 -7.15 10.89
N GLY A 123 -12.80 -7.94 10.11
CA GLY A 123 -13.37 -8.73 9.02
C GLY A 123 -13.38 -10.21 9.36
N ARG A 124 -14.46 -10.91 9.01
CA ARG A 124 -14.47 -12.37 9.00
C ARG A 124 -13.78 -12.83 7.72
N PHE A 125 -12.77 -13.68 7.85
CA PHE A 125 -12.10 -14.26 6.69
C PHE A 125 -13.01 -15.35 6.07
N PRO A 126 -13.42 -15.21 4.80
CA PRO A 126 -14.37 -16.12 4.17
C PRO A 126 -13.75 -17.49 3.93
N SER A 127 -14.57 -18.55 4.03
CA SER A 127 -14.10 -19.94 3.87
C SER A 127 -13.59 -20.24 2.45
N SER A 128 -14.20 -19.62 1.45
CA SER A 128 -13.82 -19.68 0.03
C SER A 128 -12.37 -19.26 -0.24
N LEU A 129 -11.81 -18.38 0.60
CA LEU A 129 -10.46 -17.83 0.42
C LEU A 129 -9.37 -18.54 1.25
N ARG A 130 -9.70 -19.59 2.02
CA ARG A 130 -8.74 -20.28 2.91
C ARG A 130 -7.50 -20.84 2.21
N ASN A 131 -7.64 -21.19 0.93
CA ASN A 131 -6.53 -21.70 0.11
C ASN A 131 -6.03 -20.66 -0.90
N ASN A 132 -6.52 -19.43 -0.84
CA ASN A 132 -6.12 -18.37 -1.76
C ASN A 132 -4.87 -17.65 -1.24
N LEU A 133 -3.76 -17.81 -1.94
CA LEU A 133 -2.44 -17.30 -1.57
C LEU A 133 -2.43 -15.76 -1.41
N LEU A 134 -3.08 -15.03 -2.31
CA LEU A 134 -3.16 -13.58 -2.24
C LEU A 134 -3.97 -13.10 -1.03
N ALA A 135 -5.12 -13.73 -0.79
CA ALA A 135 -5.99 -13.39 0.33
C ALA A 135 -5.31 -13.67 1.68
N LEU A 136 -4.61 -14.80 1.79
CA LEU A 136 -3.80 -15.14 2.96
C LEU A 136 -2.69 -14.11 3.20
N SER A 137 -1.97 -13.71 2.15
CA SER A 137 -0.92 -12.69 2.25
C SER A 137 -1.48 -11.35 2.77
N LEU A 138 -2.58 -10.86 2.20
CA LEU A 138 -3.25 -9.63 2.63
C LEU A 138 -3.78 -9.72 4.06
N MET A 139 -4.34 -10.87 4.46
CA MET A 139 -4.78 -11.10 5.82
C MET A 139 -3.62 -10.97 6.81
N PHE A 140 -2.52 -11.70 6.58
CA PHE A 140 -1.34 -11.60 7.45
C PHE A 140 -0.75 -10.19 7.43
N ALA A 141 -0.52 -9.61 6.26
CA ALA A 141 0.07 -8.29 6.11
C ALA A 141 -0.76 -7.19 6.79
N SER A 142 -2.09 -7.23 6.67
CA SER A 142 -2.97 -6.26 7.32
C SER A 142 -2.95 -6.40 8.84
N CYS A 143 -3.04 -7.62 9.38
CA CYS A 143 -2.96 -7.87 10.82
C CYS A 143 -1.64 -7.38 11.41
N LEU A 144 -0.52 -7.69 10.73
CA LEU A 144 0.82 -7.29 11.16
C LEU A 144 1.02 -5.78 11.08
N LYS A 145 0.53 -5.13 10.01
CA LYS A 145 0.56 -3.66 9.89
C LYS A 145 -0.29 -2.98 10.96
N LYS A 146 -1.48 -3.50 11.26
CA LYS A 146 -2.31 -3.01 12.39
C LYS A 146 -1.57 -3.14 13.71
N TYR A 147 -0.94 -4.30 13.95
CA TYR A 147 -0.17 -4.54 15.17
C TYR A 147 0.97 -3.53 15.32
N VAL A 148 1.70 -3.22 14.26
CA VAL A 148 2.82 -2.25 14.33
C VAL A 148 2.34 -0.80 14.38
N SER A 149 1.15 -0.49 13.86
CA SER A 149 0.62 0.89 13.78
C SER A 149 0.09 1.45 15.11
N VAL A 150 -0.18 0.63 16.12
CA VAL A 150 -0.74 1.09 17.40
C VAL A 150 0.39 1.62 18.30
N GLU A 151 0.62 2.92 18.40
CA GLU A 151 1.81 3.45 19.11
C GLU A 151 1.88 3.14 20.63
N LYS A 152 0.77 2.80 21.29
CA LYS A 152 0.64 2.81 22.77
C LYS A 152 0.91 1.50 23.52
N HIS A 153 1.78 0.61 23.04
CA HIS A 153 2.11 -0.59 23.83
C HIS A 153 3.52 -0.51 24.43
N PRO A 154 3.65 -0.18 25.73
CA PRO A 154 4.94 0.00 26.42
C PRO A 154 5.77 -1.29 26.58
N ARG A 155 5.31 -2.43 26.05
CA ARG A 155 5.99 -3.73 26.19
C ARG A 155 6.17 -4.53 24.90
N ARG A 156 5.96 -3.90 23.74
CA ARG A 156 5.61 -4.62 22.51
C ARG A 156 6.72 -5.45 21.87
N TRP A 157 7.97 -5.11 22.19
CA TRP A 157 9.17 -5.72 21.64
C TRP A 157 10.21 -5.95 22.73
N ASN A 158 9.77 -6.27 23.95
CA ASN A 158 10.66 -6.37 25.09
C ASN A 158 11.52 -7.64 25.06
N SER A 159 11.22 -8.56 24.14
CA SER A 159 11.96 -9.81 23.95
C SER A 159 12.30 -10.04 22.49
N ILE A 160 13.54 -10.46 22.24
CA ILE A 160 14.01 -10.97 20.95
C ILE A 160 13.09 -12.08 20.42
N LYS A 161 12.52 -12.93 21.29
CA LYS A 161 11.59 -13.97 20.87
C LYS A 161 10.35 -13.40 20.18
N GLN A 162 9.73 -12.36 20.73
CA GLN A 162 8.54 -11.73 20.13
C GLN A 162 8.86 -11.13 18.76
N PHE A 163 10.04 -10.52 18.64
CA PHE A 163 10.54 -9.99 17.38
C PHE A 163 10.68 -11.08 16.30
N VAL A 164 11.30 -12.21 16.66
CA VAL A 164 11.47 -13.35 15.76
C VAL A 164 10.13 -13.95 15.33
N HIS A 165 9.16 -14.12 16.24
CA HIS A 165 7.83 -14.62 15.87
C HIS A 165 7.12 -13.68 14.91
N PHE A 166 7.22 -12.37 15.13
CA PHE A 166 6.62 -11.39 14.22
C PHE A 166 7.28 -11.40 12.84
N LEU A 167 8.61 -11.53 12.79
CA LEU A 167 9.33 -11.74 11.53
C LEU A 167 8.82 -12.98 10.79
N GLN A 168 8.71 -14.12 11.47
CA GLN A 168 8.20 -15.36 10.86
C GLN A 168 6.80 -15.20 10.27
N LEU A 169 5.91 -14.44 10.93
CA LEU A 169 4.58 -14.13 10.39
C LEU A 169 4.65 -13.21 9.16
N LEU A 170 5.56 -12.22 9.15
CA LEU A 170 5.82 -11.41 7.96
C LEU A 170 6.40 -12.26 6.83
N ASP A 171 7.30 -13.19 7.13
CA ASP A 171 7.90 -14.08 6.13
C ASP A 171 6.87 -15.05 5.57
N ARG A 172 5.89 -15.47 6.38
CA ARG A 172 4.71 -16.19 5.88
C ARG A 172 3.92 -15.31 4.91
N ALA A 173 3.62 -14.07 5.26
CA ALA A 173 2.91 -13.14 4.38
C ALA A 173 3.66 -12.93 3.04
N SER A 174 4.98 -12.73 3.09
CA SER A 174 5.87 -12.62 1.93
C SER A 174 5.92 -13.90 1.09
N TYR A 175 5.91 -15.07 1.73
CA TYR A 175 5.90 -16.36 1.04
C TYR A 175 4.61 -16.56 0.25
N GLU A 176 3.46 -16.31 0.86
CA GLU A 176 2.16 -16.43 0.18
C GLU A 176 2.05 -15.42 -0.97
N LEU A 177 2.57 -14.20 -0.78
CA LEU A 177 2.60 -13.19 -1.84
C LEU A 177 3.43 -13.66 -3.04
N ARG A 178 4.64 -14.16 -2.79
CA ARG A 178 5.54 -14.65 -3.85
C ARG A 178 4.94 -15.83 -4.59
N LYS A 179 4.31 -16.78 -3.89
CA LYS A 179 3.60 -17.88 -4.55
C LYS A 179 2.40 -17.41 -5.37
N SER A 180 1.63 -16.43 -4.86
CA SER A 180 0.54 -15.81 -5.63
C SER A 180 1.07 -15.16 -6.89
N PHE A 181 2.24 -14.52 -6.80
CA PHE A 181 2.91 -13.89 -7.92
C PHE A 181 3.39 -14.93 -8.96
N GLU A 182 4.08 -15.99 -8.53
CA GLU A 182 4.52 -17.09 -9.40
C GLU A 182 3.35 -17.79 -10.11
N ALA A 183 2.23 -17.99 -9.41
CA ALA A 183 1.02 -18.56 -9.99
C ALA A 183 0.43 -17.65 -11.09
N ASN A 184 0.50 -16.33 -10.89
CA ASN A 184 0.02 -15.35 -11.87
C ASN A 184 0.98 -15.28 -13.09
N SER A 185 2.29 -15.23 -12.87
CA SER A 185 3.28 -15.17 -13.95
C SER A 185 3.27 -16.41 -14.84
N ASN A 186 3.07 -17.59 -14.26
CA ASN A 186 3.00 -18.84 -15.02
C ASN A 186 1.72 -18.93 -15.87
N SER A 187 0.65 -18.23 -15.48
CA SER A 187 -0.60 -18.16 -16.26
C SER A 187 -0.48 -17.27 -17.51
N ILE A 188 0.47 -16.34 -17.56
CA ILE A 188 0.66 -15.41 -18.69
C ILE A 188 1.24 -16.13 -19.91
N ASN A 189 1.91 -17.27 -19.72
CA ASN A 189 2.59 -18.01 -20.79
C ASN A 189 1.70 -19.01 -21.56
N GLY A 190 0.42 -19.15 -21.21
CA GLY A 190 -0.44 -20.24 -21.73
C GLY A 190 -1.79 -19.85 -22.32
N ASP A 191 -2.24 -18.60 -22.15
CA ASP A 191 -3.52 -18.11 -22.68
C ASP A 191 -3.50 -16.57 -22.60
N PRO A 192 -4.10 -15.81 -23.54
CA PRO A 192 -4.35 -14.38 -23.34
C PRO A 192 -5.35 -14.22 -22.19
N CYS A 193 -4.83 -14.23 -20.97
CA CYS A 193 -5.57 -13.91 -19.77
C CYS A 193 -6.17 -12.52 -19.96
N ASP A 194 -7.44 -12.33 -19.59
CA ASP A 194 -8.09 -11.02 -19.57
C ASP A 194 -7.17 -10.02 -18.85
N ASP A 195 -6.48 -9.14 -19.60
CA ASP A 195 -5.48 -8.17 -19.09
C ASP A 195 -6.01 -7.40 -17.87
N CYS A 196 -7.32 -7.23 -17.84
CA CYS A 196 -8.06 -6.57 -16.80
C CYS A 196 -8.07 -7.31 -15.46
N HIS A 197 -8.04 -8.66 -15.47
CA HIS A 197 -7.93 -9.49 -14.28
C HIS A 197 -6.50 -9.51 -13.74
N VAL A 198 -5.50 -9.56 -14.62
CA VAL A 198 -4.07 -9.52 -14.24
C VAL A 198 -3.77 -8.21 -13.51
N GLN A 199 -4.17 -7.07 -14.08
CA GLN A 199 -4.00 -5.75 -13.45
C GLN A 199 -4.69 -5.67 -12.08
N LEU A 200 -5.85 -6.31 -11.93
CA LEU A 200 -6.59 -6.33 -10.67
C LEU A 200 -5.82 -7.11 -9.59
N VAL A 201 -5.32 -8.30 -9.94
CA VAL A 201 -4.52 -9.14 -9.04
C VAL A 201 -3.22 -8.42 -8.65
N GLU A 202 -2.51 -7.83 -9.60
CA GLU A 202 -1.27 -7.09 -9.36
C GLU A 202 -1.48 -5.89 -8.43
N ALA A 203 -2.60 -5.18 -8.56
CA ALA A 203 -2.92 -4.04 -7.70
C ALA A 203 -3.06 -4.48 -6.21
N PHE A 204 -3.68 -5.64 -5.97
CA PHE A 204 -3.77 -6.21 -4.63
C PHE A 204 -2.44 -6.80 -4.14
N GLN A 205 -1.63 -7.39 -5.03
CA GLN A 205 -0.27 -7.83 -4.71
C GLN A 205 0.61 -6.64 -4.28
N LEU A 206 0.51 -5.51 -4.99
CA LEU A 206 1.21 -4.27 -4.64
C LEU A 206 0.74 -3.72 -3.28
N LEU A 207 -0.57 -3.78 -2.99
CA LEU A 207 -1.11 -3.39 -1.69
C LEU A 207 -0.54 -4.26 -0.57
N ALA A 208 -0.53 -5.59 -0.74
CA ALA A 208 0.04 -6.52 0.23
C ALA A 208 1.54 -6.26 0.45
N LEU A 209 2.28 -6.06 -0.64
CA LEU A 209 3.72 -5.81 -0.61
C LEU A 209 4.06 -4.51 0.13
N ASP A 210 3.30 -3.44 -0.11
CA ASP A 210 3.44 -2.18 0.63
C ASP A 210 3.24 -2.38 2.13
N TRP A 211 2.25 -3.18 2.52
CA TRP A 211 1.96 -3.46 3.93
C TRP A 211 3.06 -4.31 4.60
N ILE A 212 3.59 -5.30 3.89
CA ILE A 212 4.72 -6.11 4.35
C ILE A 212 5.97 -5.25 4.50
N LEU A 213 6.36 -4.53 3.45
CA LEU A 213 7.57 -3.69 3.46
C LEU A 213 7.46 -2.58 4.51
N SER A 214 6.33 -1.88 4.60
CA SER A 214 6.13 -0.86 5.64
C SER A 214 6.22 -1.43 7.05
N SER A 215 5.70 -2.64 7.29
CA SER A 215 5.82 -3.33 8.58
C SER A 215 7.27 -3.71 8.89
N ARG A 216 8.03 -4.20 7.89
CA ARG A 216 9.48 -4.49 8.04
C ARG A 216 10.28 -3.23 8.36
N VAL A 217 10.00 -2.11 7.68
CA VAL A 217 10.65 -0.82 7.97
C VAL A 217 10.40 -0.42 9.41
N ARG A 218 9.14 -0.42 9.86
CA ARG A 218 8.79 -0.05 11.23
C ARG A 218 9.43 -0.97 12.27
N LEU A 219 9.48 -2.27 11.98
CA LEU A 219 10.13 -3.25 12.83
C LEU A 219 11.64 -3.00 12.94
N TRP A 220 12.30 -2.69 11.83
CA TRP A 220 13.70 -2.27 11.81
C TRP A 220 13.92 -0.99 12.64
N GLN A 221 13.05 0.02 12.52
CA GLN A 221 13.17 1.24 13.33
C GLN A 221 13.11 0.94 14.83
N HIS A 222 12.19 0.08 15.27
CA HIS A 222 12.13 -0.37 16.66
C HIS A 222 13.38 -1.15 17.08
N PHE A 223 13.89 -2.01 16.20
CA PHE A 223 15.12 -2.76 16.44
C PHE A 223 16.33 -1.86 16.66
N GLN A 224 16.47 -0.79 15.86
CA GLN A 224 17.56 0.18 16.02
C GLN A 224 17.49 0.91 17.36
N THR A 225 16.28 1.25 17.84
CA THR A 225 16.12 1.86 19.17
C THR A 225 16.54 0.89 20.28
N LEU A 226 16.21 -0.40 20.16
CA LEU A 226 16.60 -1.42 21.12
C LEU A 226 18.12 -1.68 21.11
N SER A 227 18.76 -1.71 19.94
CA SER A 227 20.21 -1.95 19.85
C SER A 227 21.01 -0.83 20.51
N ASN A 228 20.61 0.42 20.31
CA ASN A 228 21.29 1.58 20.91
C ASN A 228 21.18 1.63 22.44
N GLN A 229 20.17 0.97 23.03
CA GLN A 229 20.00 0.88 24.48
C GLN A 229 20.75 -0.29 25.12
N GLN A 230 21.20 -1.28 24.35
CA GLN A 230 21.71 -2.58 24.85
C GLN A 230 23.21 -2.80 24.63
N GLU A 231 23.98 -1.77 24.30
CA GLU A 231 25.44 -1.83 24.01
C GLU A 231 26.34 -2.36 25.15
N GLN A 232 25.79 -2.82 26.29
CA GLN A 232 26.55 -3.27 27.46
C GLN A 232 26.64 -4.80 27.68
N HIS A 233 26.11 -5.66 26.80
CA HIS A 233 26.20 -7.13 26.98
C HIS A 233 26.56 -7.92 25.70
N ASN A 234 27.81 -8.43 25.65
CA ASN A 234 28.43 -9.11 24.50
C ASN A 234 27.62 -10.30 23.91
N ASN A 235 26.92 -11.12 24.72
CA ASN A 235 26.21 -12.30 24.21
C ASN A 235 24.92 -11.97 23.44
N LYS A 236 24.29 -10.81 23.67
CA LYS A 236 23.08 -10.40 22.94
C LYS A 236 23.41 -9.82 21.56
N GLN A 237 24.61 -9.27 21.38
CA GLN A 237 25.02 -8.57 20.17
C GLN A 237 25.13 -9.51 18.95
N SER A 238 25.59 -10.76 19.15
CA SER A 238 25.64 -11.78 18.10
C SER A 238 24.23 -12.19 17.61
N GLN A 239 23.26 -12.36 18.51
CA GLN A 239 21.89 -12.69 18.12
C GLN A 239 21.23 -11.54 17.35
N LEU A 240 21.48 -10.29 17.78
CA LEU A 240 20.97 -9.10 17.13
C LEU A 240 21.54 -8.95 15.69
N SER A 241 22.83 -9.22 15.49
CA SER A 241 23.43 -9.15 14.15
C SER A 241 22.86 -10.22 13.20
N THR A 242 22.62 -11.44 13.67
CA THR A 242 21.96 -12.49 12.88
C THR A 242 20.56 -12.07 12.45
N ILE A 243 19.75 -11.54 13.37
CA ILE A 243 18.39 -11.07 13.09
C ILE A 243 18.39 -9.91 12.10
N ARG A 244 19.34 -8.99 12.22
CA ARG A 244 19.52 -7.89 11.27
C ARG A 244 19.81 -8.40 9.87
N ASN A 245 20.79 -9.30 9.72
CA ASN A 245 21.17 -9.87 8.42
C ASN A 245 20.02 -10.65 7.78
N TYR A 246 19.28 -11.41 8.59
CA TYR A 246 18.07 -12.08 8.14
C TYR A 246 17.02 -11.09 7.62
N SER A 247 16.75 -10.03 8.38
CA SER A 247 15.77 -8.99 8.03
C SER A 247 16.14 -8.27 6.73
N ILE A 248 17.43 -7.98 6.52
CA ILE A 248 17.95 -7.42 5.27
C ILE A 248 17.67 -8.38 4.11
N SER A 249 18.03 -9.66 4.24
CA SER A 249 17.82 -10.66 3.20
C SER A 249 16.33 -10.77 2.82
N ALA A 250 15.45 -10.88 3.81
CA ALA A 250 14.01 -10.96 3.59
C ALA A 250 13.45 -9.71 2.89
N PHE A 251 13.88 -8.52 3.32
CA PHE A 251 13.51 -7.25 2.66
C PHE A 251 13.98 -7.21 1.20
N GLY A 252 15.20 -7.68 0.93
CA GLY A 252 15.75 -7.76 -0.43
C GLY A 252 14.94 -8.69 -1.35
N GLN A 253 14.38 -9.78 -0.83
CA GLN A 253 13.50 -10.66 -1.60
C GLN A 253 12.16 -10.00 -1.93
N ASP A 254 11.54 -9.32 -0.95
CA ASP A 254 10.30 -8.55 -1.18
C ASP A 254 10.52 -7.44 -2.21
N LEU A 255 11.69 -6.78 -2.20
CA LEU A 255 12.06 -5.78 -3.20
C LEU A 255 12.14 -6.33 -4.63
N LYS A 256 12.52 -7.60 -4.83
CA LYS A 256 12.52 -8.18 -6.18
C LYS A 256 11.10 -8.25 -6.75
N VAL A 257 10.12 -8.60 -5.91
CA VAL A 257 8.70 -8.57 -6.30
C VAL A 257 8.27 -7.14 -6.63
N LEU A 258 8.69 -6.15 -5.83
CA LEU A 258 8.34 -4.75 -6.08
C LEU A 258 8.92 -4.25 -7.41
N ARG A 259 10.16 -4.63 -7.74
CA ARG A 259 10.77 -4.29 -9.03
C ARG A 259 9.96 -4.82 -10.19
N TYR A 260 9.53 -6.08 -10.13
CA TYR A 260 8.66 -6.65 -11.16
C TYR A 260 7.33 -5.90 -11.26
N LEU A 261 6.61 -5.74 -10.14
CA LEU A 261 5.31 -5.05 -10.14
C LEU A 261 5.44 -3.59 -10.62
N SER A 262 6.58 -2.94 -10.37
CA SER A 262 6.84 -1.59 -10.86
C SER A 262 7.07 -1.51 -12.37
N GLN A 263 7.56 -2.57 -12.98
CA GLN A 263 7.70 -2.68 -14.43
C GLN A 263 6.34 -2.92 -15.07
N SER A 264 5.50 -3.79 -14.49
CA SER A 264 4.16 -4.10 -14.99
C SER A 264 3.16 -2.94 -14.80
N MET A 265 3.07 -2.36 -13.59
CA MET A 265 2.13 -1.27 -13.28
C MET A 265 2.67 0.14 -13.61
N MET A 266 3.85 0.20 -14.25
CA MET A 266 4.65 1.30 -14.82
C MET A 266 4.76 2.66 -14.09
N SER A 267 3.67 3.27 -13.62
CA SER A 267 3.67 4.66 -13.10
C SER A 267 3.39 4.77 -11.60
N SER A 268 2.48 3.95 -11.06
CA SER A 268 1.99 4.03 -9.67
C SER A 268 2.97 3.50 -8.62
N ALA A 269 3.82 2.54 -8.99
CA ALA A 269 4.73 1.87 -8.06
C ALA A 269 6.17 2.39 -8.12
N ARG A 270 6.50 3.32 -9.04
CA ARG A 270 7.89 3.74 -9.27
C ARG A 270 8.45 4.60 -8.13
N THR A 271 7.67 5.56 -7.63
CA THR A 271 8.06 6.39 -6.48
C THR A 271 8.25 5.52 -5.24
N LYS A 272 7.33 4.57 -5.04
CA LYS A 272 7.39 3.54 -4.00
C LYS A 272 8.63 2.66 -4.08
N LEU A 273 9.01 2.23 -5.29
CA LEU A 273 10.25 1.49 -5.50
C LEU A 273 11.46 2.30 -5.07
N TYR A 274 11.56 3.57 -5.50
CA TYR A 274 12.69 4.41 -5.10
C TYR A 274 12.77 4.59 -3.58
N TYR A 275 11.63 4.81 -2.92
CA TYR A 275 11.55 4.88 -1.48
C TYR A 275 12.09 3.59 -0.82
N TYR A 276 11.54 2.42 -1.15
CA TYR A 276 11.94 1.17 -0.50
C TYR A 276 13.36 0.71 -0.87
N GLU A 277 13.86 1.03 -2.06
CA GLU A 277 15.27 0.81 -2.40
C GLU A 277 16.22 1.71 -1.60
N GLY A 278 15.83 2.97 -1.38
CA GLY A 278 16.55 3.87 -0.48
C GLY A 278 16.57 3.34 0.96
N VAL A 279 15.43 2.86 1.45
CA VAL A 279 15.34 2.23 2.77
C VAL A 279 16.19 0.96 2.85
N TYR A 280 16.19 0.10 1.83
CA TYR A 280 17.02 -1.10 1.81
C TYR A 280 18.51 -0.81 1.90
N ARG A 281 18.99 0.18 1.13
CA ARG A 281 20.36 0.67 1.21
C ARG A 281 20.69 1.17 2.62
N LEU A 282 19.77 1.91 3.23
CA LEU A 282 19.90 2.43 4.58
C LEU A 282 20.01 1.31 5.64
N ILE A 283 19.09 0.34 5.61
CA ILE A 283 19.08 -0.80 6.55
C ILE A 283 20.37 -1.64 6.40
N SER A 284 20.84 -1.79 5.16
CA SER A 284 22.05 -2.54 4.83
C SER A 284 23.35 -1.81 5.19
N GLY A 285 23.29 -0.54 5.60
CA GLY A 285 24.47 0.27 5.88
C GLY A 285 25.29 0.60 4.63
N ALA A 286 24.63 0.75 3.48
CA ALA A 286 25.28 1.17 2.25
C ALA A 286 25.77 2.64 2.33
N ASN A 287 26.58 3.05 1.36
CA ASN A 287 27.10 4.43 1.30
C ASN A 287 25.94 5.46 1.43
N PRO A 288 26.01 6.40 2.39
CA PRO A 288 24.96 7.39 2.61
C PRO A 288 24.71 8.31 1.40
N PHE A 289 25.74 8.65 0.62
CA PHE A 289 25.60 9.48 -0.58
C PHE A 289 24.71 8.80 -1.64
N GLU A 290 25.02 7.55 -1.96
CA GLU A 290 24.23 6.73 -2.89
C GLU A 290 22.80 6.51 -2.39
N THR A 291 22.63 6.40 -1.07
CA THR A 291 21.32 6.25 -0.44
C THR A 291 20.50 7.54 -0.56
N GLN A 292 21.12 8.70 -0.36
CA GLN A 292 20.48 10.01 -0.56
C GLN A 292 20.12 10.26 -2.02
N LEU A 293 20.99 9.88 -2.96
CA LEU A 293 20.70 9.97 -4.39
C LEU A 293 19.48 9.12 -4.78
N GLN A 294 19.36 7.94 -4.18
CA GLN A 294 18.22 7.04 -4.38
C GLN A 294 16.92 7.65 -3.84
N PHE A 295 16.92 8.19 -2.61
CA PHE A 295 15.77 8.96 -2.12
C PHE A 295 15.48 10.15 -3.04
N GLY A 296 16.51 10.85 -3.51
CA GLY A 296 16.43 11.93 -4.49
C GLY A 296 15.72 11.55 -5.79
N ARG A 297 15.71 10.28 -6.22
CA ARG A 297 14.91 9.81 -7.36
C ARG A 297 13.42 9.81 -7.06
N ALA A 298 13.01 9.48 -5.84
CA ALA A 298 11.64 9.66 -5.38
C ALA A 298 11.27 11.16 -5.30
N LEU A 299 12.23 12.02 -4.97
CA LEU A 299 12.03 13.47 -4.80
C LEU A 299 11.97 14.25 -6.14
N ARG A 300 12.69 13.78 -7.17
CA ARG A 300 12.84 14.49 -8.46
C ARG A 300 11.54 14.73 -9.21
N LYS A 301 10.51 13.89 -9.02
CA LYS A 301 9.18 14.14 -9.60
C LYS A 301 8.52 15.45 -9.10
N ARG A 302 8.94 16.01 -7.96
CA ARG A 302 8.32 17.19 -7.32
C ARG A 302 9.11 18.48 -7.40
N HIS A 303 10.44 18.43 -7.51
CA HIS A 303 11.25 19.65 -7.55
C HIS A 303 10.97 20.51 -8.79
N CYS A 304 10.40 19.95 -9.86
CA CYS A 304 9.98 20.73 -11.02
C CYS A 304 8.73 21.59 -10.80
N GLY A 305 7.96 21.39 -9.72
CA GLY A 305 6.61 21.94 -9.60
C GLY A 305 6.40 23.10 -8.62
N HIS A 306 7.22 23.27 -7.57
CA HIS A 306 6.82 24.23 -6.52
C HIS A 306 7.90 25.10 -5.88
N ARG A 307 9.20 24.85 -6.05
CA ARG A 307 10.22 25.71 -5.43
C ARG A 307 11.64 25.64 -6.02
N SER A 308 11.82 25.08 -7.21
CA SER A 308 13.07 25.31 -7.95
C SER A 308 12.97 26.68 -8.59
N GLN A 309 13.85 27.60 -8.20
CA GLN A 309 14.15 28.76 -9.03
C GLN A 309 14.36 28.26 -10.46
N LYS A 310 13.60 28.85 -11.40
CA LYS A 310 13.76 28.66 -12.84
C LYS A 310 15.19 29.05 -13.22
N LEU A 311 16.12 28.12 -13.18
CA LEU A 311 17.40 28.25 -13.87
C LEU A 311 17.29 27.47 -15.18
N ILE A 312 16.88 28.23 -16.19
CA ILE A 312 17.23 28.12 -17.61
C ILE A 312 16.71 26.86 -18.36
N CYS A 313 15.64 27.10 -19.11
CA CYS A 313 15.29 26.52 -20.42
C CYS A 313 15.34 24.98 -20.58
N SER A 314 14.18 24.35 -20.40
CA SER A 314 13.78 23.19 -21.24
C SER A 314 12.33 23.39 -21.67
N PRO A 315 12.04 23.58 -22.97
CA PRO A 315 10.68 23.67 -23.46
C PRO A 315 10.11 22.24 -23.53
N GLY A 316 9.18 21.88 -22.64
CA GLY A 316 8.39 20.66 -22.83
C GLY A 316 7.84 19.90 -21.62
N SER A 317 8.21 20.19 -20.37
CA SER A 317 7.60 19.47 -19.23
C SER A 317 6.39 20.22 -18.68
N GLN A 318 5.23 19.98 -19.28
CA GLN A 318 3.92 20.32 -18.69
C GLN A 318 3.82 19.75 -17.26
N ASP A 319 3.68 20.65 -16.29
CA ASP A 319 3.05 20.52 -14.98
C ASP A 319 2.71 19.10 -14.45
N GLU A 320 3.72 18.36 -13.98
CA GLU A 320 3.50 17.15 -13.19
C GLU A 320 3.30 17.52 -11.71
N SER A 321 2.11 18.06 -11.40
CA SER A 321 1.56 18.07 -10.04
C SER A 321 1.50 16.63 -9.49
N PRO A 322 1.54 16.40 -8.15
CA PRO A 322 1.66 15.06 -7.60
C PRO A 322 0.60 14.10 -8.17
N SER A 323 1.08 13.03 -8.81
CA SER A 323 0.25 12.08 -9.58
C SER A 323 -0.71 11.26 -8.73
N SER A 324 -0.46 11.11 -7.41
CA SER A 324 -1.34 10.39 -6.48
C SER A 324 -1.07 10.72 -5.01
N LEU A 325 -2.04 10.45 -4.12
CA LEU A 325 -1.83 10.55 -2.67
C LEU A 325 -0.74 9.57 -2.17
N SER A 326 -0.62 8.39 -2.78
CA SER A 326 0.44 7.43 -2.47
C SER A 326 1.82 7.99 -2.80
N ASP A 327 1.98 8.66 -3.95
CA ASP A 327 3.26 9.29 -4.32
C ASP A 327 3.66 10.39 -3.34
N ILE A 328 2.68 11.19 -2.88
CA ILE A 328 2.90 12.25 -1.88
C ILE A 328 3.39 11.64 -0.56
N ASP A 329 2.78 10.54 -0.13
CA ASP A 329 3.18 9.85 1.09
C ASP A 329 4.57 9.21 0.95
N ASP A 330 4.84 8.49 -0.14
CA ASP A 330 6.16 7.90 -0.43
C ASP A 330 7.26 8.96 -0.48
N TYR A 331 6.95 10.12 -1.04
CA TYR A 331 7.81 11.30 -1.02
C TYR A 331 8.08 11.80 0.40
N ALA A 332 7.04 12.02 1.20
CA ALA A 332 7.18 12.48 2.58
C ALA A 332 7.96 11.47 3.44
N ARG A 333 7.74 10.17 3.23
CA ARG A 333 8.50 9.09 3.87
C ARG A 333 9.97 9.12 3.45
N SER A 334 10.28 9.39 2.18
CA SER A 334 11.66 9.51 1.69
C SER A 334 12.40 10.67 2.35
N LEU A 335 11.78 11.85 2.42
CA LEU A 335 12.33 13.01 3.14
C LEU A 335 12.57 12.70 4.61
N GLN A 336 11.58 12.09 5.28
CA GLN A 336 11.69 11.73 6.69
C GLN A 336 12.84 10.75 6.94
N MET A 337 12.97 9.70 6.13
CA MET A 337 14.04 8.72 6.29
C MET A 337 15.40 9.36 6.08
N SER A 338 15.55 10.21 5.07
CA SER A 338 16.78 10.96 4.83
C SER A 338 17.13 11.89 5.99
N ALA A 339 16.17 12.66 6.51
CA ALA A 339 16.41 13.58 7.61
C ALA A 339 16.73 12.89 8.94
N THR A 340 16.13 11.72 9.20
CA THR A 340 16.23 11.02 10.49
C THR A 340 17.49 10.17 10.62
N TYR A 341 17.91 9.52 9.53
CA TYR A 341 18.91 8.44 9.60
C TYR A 341 20.21 8.74 8.83
N MET A 342 20.29 9.83 8.07
CA MET A 342 21.55 10.21 7.43
C MET A 342 22.49 10.94 8.42
N PRO A 343 23.80 10.65 8.38
CA PRO A 343 24.77 11.36 9.22
C PRO A 343 24.84 12.87 8.93
N ASP A 344 25.15 13.67 9.95
CA ASP A 344 25.21 15.14 9.89
C ASP A 344 26.16 15.66 8.82
N GLN A 345 27.25 14.95 8.58
CA GLN A 345 28.32 15.29 7.63
C GLN A 345 27.83 15.36 6.18
N TYR A 346 26.66 14.79 5.86
CA TYR A 346 26.08 14.81 4.50
C TYR A 346 25.17 16.00 4.25
N PHE A 347 24.81 16.76 5.29
CA PHE A 347 24.05 17.98 5.13
C PHE A 347 25.03 19.14 4.97
N ILE A 348 24.87 19.93 3.90
CA ILE A 348 25.72 21.09 3.61
C ILE A 348 25.62 22.11 4.75
N SER A 349 24.45 22.17 5.38
CA SER A 349 24.23 22.97 6.59
C SER A 349 23.23 22.29 7.53
N THR A 350 23.27 22.66 8.81
CA THR A 350 22.24 22.27 9.78
C THR A 350 20.83 22.77 9.37
N GLY A 351 20.77 23.81 8.52
CA GLY A 351 19.53 24.32 7.93
C GLY A 351 18.90 23.38 6.91
N GLU A 352 19.70 22.60 6.17
CA GLU A 352 19.20 21.68 5.14
C GLU A 352 18.33 20.58 5.76
N ARG A 353 18.84 19.90 6.80
CA ARG A 353 18.08 18.87 7.53
C ARG A 353 16.79 19.45 8.13
N ARG A 354 16.86 20.64 8.72
CA ARG A 354 15.68 21.34 9.26
C ARG A 354 14.66 21.64 8.16
N GLY A 355 15.12 22.05 6.98
CA GLY A 355 14.29 22.27 5.80
C GLY A 355 13.54 21.01 5.36
N LEU A 356 14.20 19.86 5.28
CA LEU A 356 13.55 18.58 4.97
C LEU A 356 12.45 18.23 5.99
N ILE A 357 12.72 18.42 7.28
CA ILE A 357 11.75 18.16 8.35
C ILE A 357 10.55 19.11 8.25
N GLN A 358 10.79 20.39 7.97
CA GLN A 358 9.73 21.38 7.77
C GLN A 358 8.87 21.03 6.56
N GLU A 359 9.47 20.59 5.45
CA GLU A 359 8.75 20.16 4.25
C GLU A 359 7.89 18.93 4.52
N VAL A 360 8.42 17.93 5.25
CA VAL A 360 7.63 16.77 5.72
C VAL A 360 6.43 17.26 6.51
N ASN A 361 6.62 18.15 7.49
CA ASN A 361 5.52 18.65 8.32
C ASN A 361 4.49 19.46 7.49
N SER A 362 4.94 20.25 6.51
CA SER A 362 4.06 20.96 5.60
C SER A 362 3.17 20.01 4.80
N ILE A 363 3.76 18.94 4.24
CA ILE A 363 3.01 17.94 3.47
C ILE A 363 2.02 17.20 4.37
N ARG A 364 2.43 16.84 5.58
CA ARG A 364 1.55 16.19 6.55
C ARG A 364 0.36 17.07 6.95
N ASN A 365 0.60 18.36 7.16
CA ASN A 365 -0.45 19.33 7.47
C ASN A 365 -1.41 19.53 6.29
N GLN A 366 -0.88 19.54 5.07
CA GLN A 366 -1.68 19.77 3.85
C GLN A 366 -2.52 18.56 3.43
N TYR A 367 -2.00 17.34 3.61
CA TYR A 367 -2.62 16.10 3.09
C TYR A 367 -3.07 15.11 4.17
N GLY A 368 -3.03 15.52 5.45
CA GLY A 368 -3.59 14.75 6.56
C GLY A 368 -2.83 13.46 6.94
N SER A 369 -1.63 13.23 6.40
CA SER A 369 -0.81 12.05 6.77
C SER A 369 -0.18 12.28 8.16
N PHE A 370 -0.77 11.67 9.18
CA PHE A 370 -0.30 11.56 10.58
C PHE A 370 0.01 12.90 11.30
N LYS A 371 -1.02 13.46 11.96
CA LYS A 371 -0.77 14.13 13.25
C LYS A 371 -0.13 13.08 14.18
N ARG A 372 1.17 13.21 14.45
CA ARG A 372 2.02 12.48 15.43
C ARG A 372 3.06 11.56 14.79
N LEU A 373 4.21 12.14 14.46
CA LEU A 373 5.54 11.58 14.76
C LEU A 373 6.47 12.69 15.28
N ILE A 374 5.90 13.75 15.85
CA ILE A 374 6.65 14.68 16.69
C ILE A 374 6.40 14.21 18.11
N VAL A 375 7.29 13.39 18.62
CA VAL A 375 7.69 13.44 20.02
C VAL A 375 9.20 13.33 20.02
N SER A 376 9.79 14.44 20.49
CA SER A 376 11.15 14.70 20.98
C SER A 376 12.07 13.50 21.17
#